data_AF-A0A6B1AKB9-F1
#
_entry.id   AF-A0A6B1AKB9-F1
#
_cell.length_a   1.000
_cell.length_b   1.000
_cell.length_c   1.000
_cell.angle_alpha   90.00
_cell.angle_beta   90.00
_cell.angle_gamma   90.00
#
_symmetry.space_group_name_H-M   'P 1'
#
loop_
_entity.id
_entity.type
_entity.pdbx_description
1 polymer ?
#
loop_
_entity_poly.entity_id
_entity_poly.type
_entity_poly.pdbx_seq_one_letter_code
_entity_poly.pdbx_strand_id
1 'polypeptide(L)'
;MPDDRLSRLTLFVGDSVARISSLPRAGHFGVAGIGSAGELLLWNRHPASLWIDIDTEWLAGHMTLFDIETGALDTVASYDHFPSQRSGEESPIIRPMGEVTVAAGRFVYTRSDRPEITWRLSDGTVNQIVRWRPEPNLLAAELLEHGEAYIRVLYRRNRVGSEARREDLIQEAMAQYRAMIGQPVPFFGTPFADADGNVWLPSYRPAYPEEGSPYIVISPDGEWLGQVETPPRFRILDVTGNLLLGVLRDDLDVESVAVYDLTSAQPRLR
;
A
#
# COMPACT_ATOMS: atom_id res chain seq x y z
N MET A 1 -11.16 -19.29 22.18
CA MET A 1 -12.39 -18.49 22.07
C MET A 1 -12.08 -17.31 21.16
N PRO A 2 -12.90 -17.01 20.14
CA PRO A 2 -12.70 -15.81 19.35
C PRO A 2 -12.74 -14.60 20.28
N ASP A 3 -11.72 -13.76 20.21
CA ASP A 3 -11.58 -12.54 21.00
C ASP A 3 -12.69 -11.58 20.56
N ASP A 4 -13.77 -11.51 21.34
CA ASP A 4 -14.95 -10.67 21.07
C ASP A 4 -14.67 -9.19 21.37
N ARG A 5 -13.44 -8.75 21.05
CA ARG A 5 -13.02 -7.36 21.16
C ARG A 5 -13.77 -6.58 20.09
N LEU A 6 -14.88 -5.99 20.53
CA LEU A 6 -15.56 -4.92 19.83
C LEU A 6 -14.56 -3.78 19.62
N SER A 7 -14.12 -3.55 18.38
CA SER A 7 -13.49 -2.26 18.09
C SER A 7 -14.58 -1.20 18.00
N ARG A 8 -14.25 -0.03 18.52
CA ARG A 8 -15.14 1.13 18.53
C ARG A 8 -14.63 2.13 17.51
N LEU A 9 -15.53 2.54 16.61
CA LEU A 9 -15.34 3.72 15.80
C LEU A 9 -15.81 4.93 16.60
N THR A 10 -14.98 5.97 16.70
CA THR A 10 -15.36 7.24 17.34
C THR A 10 -15.30 8.34 16.28
N LEU A 11 -16.45 8.93 15.98
CA LEU A 11 -16.56 10.07 15.08
C LEU A 11 -16.46 11.35 15.90
N PHE A 12 -15.56 12.24 15.48
CA PHE A 12 -15.39 13.57 16.05
C PHE A 12 -15.95 14.61 15.08
N VAL A 13 -16.61 15.64 15.62
CA VAL A 13 -17.01 16.84 14.88
C VAL A 13 -16.44 18.04 15.64
N GLY A 14 -15.47 18.71 15.05
CA GLY A 14 -14.64 19.68 15.76
C GLY A 14 -13.81 19.00 16.85
N ASP A 15 -13.95 19.46 18.09
CA ASP A 15 -13.28 18.93 19.28
C ASP A 15 -14.11 17.91 20.07
N SER A 16 -15.31 17.60 19.59
CA SER A 16 -16.32 16.87 20.34
C SER A 16 -16.62 15.50 19.73
N VAL A 17 -16.84 14.49 20.57
CA VAL A 17 -17.30 13.17 20.13
C VAL A 17 -18.76 13.30 19.68
N ALA A 18 -18.99 13.16 18.38
CA ALA A 18 -20.32 13.15 17.82
C ALA A 18 -20.98 11.78 17.93
N ARG A 19 -20.21 10.69 17.78
CA ARG A 19 -20.75 9.32 17.76
C ARG A 19 -19.73 8.28 18.16
N ILE A 20 -20.22 7.19 18.76
CA ILE A 20 -19.47 5.95 18.94
C ILE A 20 -20.29 4.81 18.33
N SER A 21 -19.71 4.11 17.36
CA SER A 21 -20.31 2.94 16.72
C SER A 21 -19.46 1.69 16.97
N SER A 22 -20.09 0.54 17.20
CA SER A 22 -19.38 -0.73 17.31
C SER A 22 -19.15 -1.31 15.92
N LEU A 23 -17.90 -1.66 15.59
CA LEU A 23 -17.57 -2.34 14.35
C LEU A 23 -17.35 -3.84 14.67
N PRO A 24 -18.29 -4.73 14.33
CA PRO A 24 -18.13 -6.14 14.61
C PRO A 24 -16.93 -6.71 13.84
N ARG A 25 -16.08 -7.48 14.52
CA ARG A 25 -14.90 -8.16 13.92
C ARG A 25 -13.90 -7.22 13.22
N ALA A 26 -13.87 -5.96 13.63
CA ALA A 26 -12.98 -4.92 13.13
C ALA A 26 -11.48 -5.26 13.16
N GLY A 27 -11.04 -6.18 14.02
CA GLY A 27 -9.63 -6.61 14.06
C GLY A 27 -9.09 -7.17 12.74
N HIS A 28 -9.97 -7.42 11.75
CA HIS A 28 -9.60 -7.88 10.41
C HIS A 28 -9.75 -6.82 9.32
N PHE A 29 -10.27 -5.63 9.63
CA PHE A 29 -10.53 -4.59 8.65
C PHE A 29 -9.53 -3.42 8.80
N GLY A 30 -8.93 -3.02 7.68
CA GLY A 30 -8.31 -1.71 7.53
C GLY A 30 -9.33 -0.71 7.02
N VAL A 31 -9.27 0.53 7.51
CA VAL A 31 -10.03 1.64 6.94
C VAL A 31 -9.26 2.12 5.70
N ALA A 32 -9.91 2.05 4.55
CA ALA A 32 -9.36 2.48 3.27
C ALA A 32 -9.63 3.96 3.02
N GLY A 33 -10.79 4.45 3.44
CA GLY A 33 -11.21 5.85 3.29
C GLY A 33 -12.71 6.03 3.55
N ILE A 34 -13.27 7.12 3.05
CA ILE A 34 -14.68 7.50 3.20
C ILE A 34 -15.33 7.56 1.82
N GLY A 35 -16.51 6.97 1.68
CA GLY A 35 -17.31 6.98 0.45
C GLY A 35 -18.06 8.29 0.25
N SER A 36 -18.67 8.45 -0.93
CA SER A 36 -19.35 9.70 -1.29
C SER A 36 -20.59 10.02 -0.46
N ALA A 37 -21.21 9.03 0.19
CA ALA A 37 -22.34 9.23 1.09
C ALA A 37 -21.93 9.28 2.58
N GLY A 38 -20.63 9.31 2.87
CA GLY A 38 -20.09 9.36 4.24
C GLY A 38 -19.93 7.98 4.89
N GLU A 39 -20.16 6.90 4.16
CA GLU A 39 -19.85 5.54 4.59
C GLU A 39 -18.34 5.33 4.78
N LEU A 40 -17.93 4.41 5.66
CA LEU A 40 -16.54 3.96 5.66
C LEU A 40 -16.34 2.88 4.60
N LEU A 41 -15.31 3.06 3.80
CA LEU A 41 -14.83 2.06 2.86
C LEU A 41 -13.70 1.31 3.54
N LEU A 42 -13.93 0.01 3.76
CA LEU A 42 -13.03 -0.88 4.48
C LEU A 42 -12.50 -1.94 3.51
N TRP A 43 -11.33 -2.48 3.83
CA TRP A 43 -10.84 -3.71 3.22
C TRP A 43 -10.35 -4.66 4.30
N ASN A 44 -10.41 -5.96 4.05
CA ASN A 44 -9.74 -6.95 4.89
C ASN A 44 -8.62 -7.65 4.13
N ARG A 45 -7.40 -7.56 4.68
CA ARG A 45 -6.40 -8.59 4.42
C ARG A 45 -6.87 -9.77 5.23
N HIS A 46 -7.21 -10.83 4.51
CA HIS A 46 -7.73 -12.11 4.98
C HIS A 46 -7.54 -12.38 6.49
N PRO A 47 -8.55 -12.89 7.21
CA PRO A 47 -8.38 -13.19 8.63
C PRO A 47 -7.20 -14.16 8.79
N ALA A 48 -6.23 -13.78 9.63
CA ALA A 48 -5.03 -14.54 9.99
C ALA A 48 -5.31 -15.91 10.63
N SER A 49 -6.54 -16.42 10.55
CA SER A 49 -6.99 -17.73 11.02
C SER A 49 -7.23 -18.74 9.89
N LEU A 50 -7.12 -18.34 8.62
CA LEU A 50 -7.33 -19.20 7.45
C LEU A 50 -6.03 -19.56 6.72
N TRP A 51 -4.93 -19.76 7.46
CA TRP A 51 -3.64 -20.27 6.95
C TRP A 51 -3.67 -21.75 6.47
N ILE A 52 -4.84 -22.29 6.15
CA ILE A 52 -5.05 -23.73 5.96
C ILE A 52 -4.82 -24.07 4.49
N ASP A 53 -3.70 -24.73 4.20
CA ASP A 53 -3.36 -25.46 2.95
C ASP A 53 -4.01 -24.94 1.65
N ILE A 54 -3.80 -23.66 1.35
CA ILE A 54 -4.19 -23.11 0.06
C ILE A 54 -2.93 -22.99 -0.80
N ASP A 55 -2.80 -23.88 -1.79
CA ASP A 55 -1.75 -23.84 -2.81
C ASP A 55 -1.95 -22.69 -3.83
N THR A 56 -2.84 -21.74 -3.55
CA THR A 56 -3.08 -20.59 -4.43
C THR A 56 -2.21 -19.42 -4.01
N GLU A 57 -1.45 -18.87 -4.97
CA GLU A 57 -0.61 -17.68 -4.79
C GLU A 57 -1.40 -16.43 -4.37
N TRP A 58 -2.69 -16.35 -4.75
CA TRP A 58 -3.56 -15.21 -4.49
C TRP A 58 -4.79 -15.63 -3.70
N LEU A 59 -5.05 -14.93 -2.59
CA LEU A 59 -6.24 -15.13 -1.75
C LEU A 59 -7.28 -14.04 -2.02
N ALA A 60 -8.56 -14.35 -1.82
CA ALA A 60 -9.61 -13.34 -1.94
C ALA A 60 -9.67 -12.44 -0.70
N GLY A 61 -9.23 -11.19 -0.83
CA GLY A 61 -9.58 -10.09 0.07
C GLY A 61 -10.98 -9.55 -0.26
N HIS A 62 -11.60 -8.81 0.66
CA HIS A 62 -12.95 -8.27 0.51
C HIS A 62 -12.93 -6.76 0.72
N MET A 63 -13.71 -6.06 -0.11
CA MET A 63 -14.06 -4.65 0.06
C MET A 63 -15.40 -4.58 0.76
N THR A 64 -15.49 -3.76 1.79
CA THR A 64 -16.64 -3.74 2.69
C THR A 64 -17.06 -2.31 2.96
N LEU A 65 -18.35 -2.05 2.85
CA LEU A 65 -18.97 -0.80 3.21
C LEU A 65 -19.45 -0.87 4.65
N PHE A 66 -19.11 0.13 5.46
CA PHE A 66 -19.66 0.29 6.80
C PHE A 66 -20.44 1.59 6.89
N ASP A 67 -21.75 1.45 7.05
CA ASP A 67 -22.65 2.56 7.31
C ASP A 67 -22.53 2.96 8.78
N ILE A 68 -21.99 4.16 9.03
CA ILE A 68 -21.79 4.68 10.38
C ILE A 68 -23.12 4.96 11.10
N GLU A 69 -24.17 5.28 10.33
CA GLU A 69 -25.50 5.63 10.82
C GLU A 69 -26.29 4.42 11.29
N THR A 70 -26.26 3.34 10.51
CA THR A 70 -27.01 2.11 10.83
C THR A 70 -26.16 1.06 11.54
N GLY A 71 -24.83 1.18 11.46
CA GLY A 71 -23.89 0.14 11.88
C GLY A 71 -23.88 -1.08 10.95
N ALA A 72 -24.53 -0.99 9.78
CA ALA A 72 -24.56 -2.06 8.80
C ALA A 72 -23.19 -2.23 8.14
N LEU A 73 -22.81 -3.48 7.90
CA LEU A 73 -21.57 -3.88 7.25
C LEU A 73 -21.92 -4.76 6.05
N ASP A 74 -21.54 -4.33 4.85
CA ASP A 74 -21.86 -5.05 3.61
C ASP A 74 -20.60 -5.32 2.78
N THR A 75 -20.45 -6.55 2.29
CA THR A 75 -19.35 -6.90 1.39
C THR A 75 -19.76 -6.64 -0.04
N VAL A 76 -19.09 -5.70 -0.68
CA VAL A 76 -19.51 -5.18 -1.99
C VAL A 76 -18.66 -5.73 -3.14
N ALA A 77 -17.41 -6.14 -2.86
CA ALA A 77 -16.55 -6.77 -3.85
C ALA A 77 -15.47 -7.65 -3.20
N SER A 78 -14.83 -8.48 -4.00
CA SER A 78 -13.58 -9.15 -3.66
C SER A 78 -12.41 -8.60 -4.48
N TYR A 79 -11.20 -8.83 -3.99
CA TYR A 79 -9.96 -8.50 -4.67
C TYR A 79 -8.92 -9.59 -4.42
N ASP A 80 -7.92 -9.69 -5.30
CA ASP A 80 -6.83 -10.63 -5.05
C ASP A 80 -5.86 -9.98 -4.09
N HIS A 81 -5.51 -10.67 -3.02
CA HIS A 81 -4.54 -10.25 -2.03
C HIS A 81 -3.43 -11.30 -1.97
N PHE A 82 -2.19 -10.85 -1.98
CA PHE A 82 -1.06 -11.72 -1.76
C PHE A 82 -0.91 -11.99 -0.26
N PRO A 83 -1.07 -13.23 0.22
CA PRO A 83 -1.07 -13.52 1.65
C PRO A 83 0.23 -13.05 2.32
N SER A 84 0.12 -12.48 3.52
CA SER A 84 1.29 -12.51 4.43
C SER A 84 1.67 -13.97 4.66
N GLN A 85 2.92 -14.33 4.89
CA GLN A 85 3.26 -15.76 4.94
C GLN A 85 2.70 -16.51 6.15
N ARG A 86 2.79 -17.85 6.06
CA ARG A 86 2.64 -18.77 7.19
C ARG A 86 3.68 -18.46 8.26
N SER A 87 3.28 -18.56 9.53
CA SER A 87 4.20 -18.45 10.66
C SER A 87 5.33 -19.48 10.53
N GLY A 88 6.56 -19.02 10.28
CA GLY A 88 7.76 -19.87 10.19
C GLY A 88 8.38 -19.98 8.79
N GLU A 89 7.70 -19.49 7.76
CA GLU A 89 8.30 -19.30 6.43
C GLU A 89 8.97 -17.91 6.35
N GLU A 90 10.02 -17.79 5.54
CA GLU A 90 10.72 -16.51 5.32
C GLU A 90 10.04 -15.69 4.23
N SER A 91 9.57 -14.47 4.57
CA SER A 91 8.78 -13.63 3.65
C SER A 91 9.48 -13.51 2.30
N PRO A 92 8.79 -13.76 1.17
CA PRO A 92 9.43 -13.54 -0.10
C PRO A 92 9.70 -12.05 -0.15
N ILE A 93 10.95 -11.77 -0.33
CA ILE A 93 11.50 -10.44 -0.29
C ILE A 93 10.91 -9.59 -1.41
N ILE A 94 10.85 -10.19 -2.60
CA ILE A 94 10.16 -9.66 -3.75
C ILE A 94 8.81 -10.35 -3.77
N ARG A 95 7.76 -9.58 -3.46
CA ARG A 95 6.40 -10.08 -3.45
C ARG A 95 5.51 -9.13 -4.23
N PRO A 96 4.66 -9.65 -5.12
CA PRO A 96 3.58 -8.84 -5.65
C PRO A 96 2.58 -8.56 -4.53
N MET A 97 1.77 -7.54 -4.73
CA MET A 97 0.83 -7.04 -3.75
C MET A 97 -0.50 -6.80 -4.43
N GLY A 98 -1.56 -7.17 -3.75
CA GLY A 98 -2.91 -6.76 -4.10
C GLY A 98 -3.38 -5.78 -3.04
N GLU A 99 -3.63 -4.54 -3.45
CA GLU A 99 -3.88 -3.43 -2.55
C GLU A 99 -5.19 -2.72 -2.90
N VAL A 100 -5.89 -2.30 -1.85
CA VAL A 100 -7.10 -1.50 -1.94
C VAL A 100 -6.85 -0.16 -1.25
N THR A 101 -7.12 0.92 -1.98
CA THR A 101 -7.17 2.29 -1.45
C THR A 101 -8.50 2.93 -1.82
N VAL A 102 -8.70 4.20 -1.44
CA VAL A 102 -9.91 4.96 -1.77
C VAL A 102 -9.54 6.28 -2.44
N ALA A 103 -10.12 6.52 -3.61
CA ALA A 103 -9.92 7.74 -4.38
C ALA A 103 -11.28 8.36 -4.69
N ALA A 104 -11.50 9.62 -4.29
CA ALA A 104 -12.77 10.34 -4.51
C ALA A 104 -14.03 9.52 -4.14
N GLY A 105 -14.00 8.84 -2.99
CA GLY A 105 -15.12 8.04 -2.49
C GLY A 105 -15.35 6.71 -3.19
N ARG A 106 -14.39 6.24 -4.00
CA ARG A 106 -14.44 4.96 -4.73
C ARG A 106 -13.35 4.04 -4.23
N PHE A 107 -13.60 2.74 -4.22
CA PHE A 107 -12.53 1.77 -4.05
C PHE A 107 -11.62 1.80 -5.28
N VAL A 108 -10.31 1.75 -5.03
CA VAL A 108 -9.29 1.56 -6.04
C VAL A 108 -8.55 0.28 -5.71
N TYR A 109 -8.57 -0.66 -6.64
CA TYR A 109 -7.85 -1.92 -6.53
C TYR A 109 -6.72 -1.98 -7.54
N THR A 110 -5.58 -2.46 -7.06
CA THR A 110 -4.40 -2.69 -7.88
C THR A 110 -3.78 -4.04 -7.56
N ARG A 111 -3.04 -4.57 -8.53
CA ARG A 111 -2.10 -5.67 -8.31
C ARG A 111 -0.75 -5.30 -8.89
N SER A 112 0.31 -5.36 -8.10
CA SER A 112 1.61 -4.91 -8.58
C SER A 112 2.30 -5.88 -9.55
N ASP A 113 1.81 -7.10 -9.74
CA ASP A 113 2.27 -8.00 -10.81
C ASP A 113 1.53 -7.82 -12.14
N ARG A 114 0.52 -6.94 -12.20
CA ARG A 114 -0.15 -6.57 -13.45
C ARG A 114 -0.25 -5.06 -13.61
N PRO A 115 -0.04 -4.53 -14.81
CA PRO A 115 -0.21 -3.10 -15.09
C PRO A 115 -1.70 -2.75 -15.22
N GLU A 116 -2.45 -2.86 -14.11
CA GLU A 116 -3.89 -2.63 -14.06
C GLU A 116 -4.32 -1.91 -12.77
N ILE A 117 -5.22 -0.93 -12.92
CA ILE A 117 -5.95 -0.30 -11.83
C ILE A 117 -7.46 -0.45 -12.11
N THR A 118 -8.23 -0.82 -11.10
CA THR A 118 -9.69 -0.92 -11.17
C THR A 118 -10.32 0.03 -10.16
N TRP A 119 -11.18 0.93 -10.61
CA TRP A 119 -12.05 1.73 -9.74
C TRP A 119 -13.41 1.07 -9.61
N ARG A 120 -13.90 0.98 -8.37
CA ARG A 120 -15.23 0.49 -8.05
C ARG A 120 -16.00 1.52 -7.24
N LEU A 121 -17.28 1.67 -7.54
CA LEU A 121 -18.20 2.42 -6.70
C LEU A 121 -18.35 1.74 -5.34
N SER A 122 -18.96 2.43 -4.39
CA SER A 122 -19.16 1.90 -3.05
C SER A 122 -20.13 0.71 -2.99
N ASP A 123 -20.94 0.49 -4.03
CA ASP A 123 -21.76 -0.72 -4.24
C ASP A 123 -21.00 -1.89 -4.89
N GLY A 124 -19.69 -1.72 -5.15
CA GLY A 124 -18.82 -2.75 -5.74
C GLY A 124 -18.81 -2.76 -7.28
N THR A 125 -19.69 -2.01 -7.94
CA THR A 125 -19.75 -1.88 -9.40
C THR A 125 -18.43 -1.35 -9.93
N VAL A 126 -17.84 -2.04 -10.92
CA VAL A 126 -16.66 -1.53 -11.62
C VAL A 126 -17.06 -0.33 -12.47
N ASN A 127 -16.46 0.82 -12.18
CA ASN A 127 -16.68 2.05 -12.93
C ASN A 127 -15.60 2.26 -14.01
N GLN A 128 -14.34 1.96 -13.68
CA GLN A 128 -13.22 2.19 -14.59
C GLN A 128 -12.15 1.11 -14.45
N ILE A 129 -11.51 0.75 -15.56
CA ILE A 129 -10.31 -0.09 -15.58
C ILE A 129 -9.27 0.54 -16.49
N VAL A 130 -8.09 0.80 -15.95
CA VAL A 130 -6.92 1.23 -16.72
C VAL A 130 -5.96 0.07 -16.85
N ARG A 131 -5.49 -0.20 -18.07
CA ARG A 131 -4.46 -1.18 -18.37
C ARG A 131 -3.38 -0.55 -19.23
N TRP A 132 -2.13 -0.82 -18.92
CA TRP A 132 -0.99 -0.38 -19.74
C TRP A 132 -0.02 -1.53 -20.02
N ARG A 133 1.01 -1.28 -20.82
CA ARG A 133 2.04 -2.26 -21.19
C ARG A 133 3.43 -1.68 -20.88
N PRO A 134 3.86 -1.70 -19.62
CA PRO A 134 5.19 -1.25 -19.26
C PRO A 134 6.23 -2.28 -19.71
N GLU A 135 7.48 -1.84 -19.88
CA GLU A 135 8.59 -2.77 -19.95
C GLU A 135 8.74 -3.46 -18.58
N PRO A 136 9.03 -4.78 -18.55
CA PRO A 136 9.29 -5.47 -17.29
C PRO A 136 10.44 -4.81 -16.54
N ASN A 137 10.19 -4.41 -15.30
CA ASN A 137 11.27 -3.99 -14.42
C ASN A 137 12.02 -5.24 -13.94
N LEU A 138 13.32 -5.30 -14.16
CA LEU A 138 14.15 -6.43 -13.73
C LEU A 138 14.89 -6.04 -12.47
N LEU A 139 15.06 -6.98 -11.54
CA LEU A 139 15.86 -6.75 -10.36
C LEU A 139 17.32 -6.51 -10.75
N ALA A 140 17.79 -5.28 -10.61
CA ALA A 140 19.17 -4.90 -10.83
C ALA A 140 20.04 -5.22 -9.60
N ALA A 141 21.33 -5.50 -9.81
CA ALA A 141 22.25 -5.83 -8.72
C ALA A 141 22.46 -4.65 -7.76
N GLU A 142 22.36 -3.43 -8.26
CA GLU A 142 22.51 -2.16 -7.52
C GLU A 142 21.40 -1.97 -6.47
N LEU A 143 20.23 -2.60 -6.67
CA LEU A 143 19.15 -2.58 -5.69
C LEU A 143 19.45 -3.44 -4.45
N LEU A 144 20.43 -4.35 -4.53
CA LEU A 144 20.79 -5.24 -3.42
C LEU A 144 21.51 -4.54 -2.27
N GLU A 145 22.33 -3.54 -2.56
CA GLU A 145 23.05 -2.79 -1.52
C GLU A 145 22.06 -2.10 -0.56
N HIS A 146 21.00 -1.51 -1.13
CA HIS A 146 19.91 -0.92 -0.38
C HIS A 146 19.08 -1.99 0.37
N GLY A 147 18.86 -3.14 -0.27
CA GLY A 147 18.15 -4.27 0.32
C GLY A 147 18.84 -4.84 1.56
N GLU A 148 20.17 -4.97 1.55
CA GLU A 148 20.93 -5.51 2.69
C GLU A 148 20.79 -4.63 3.93
N ALA A 149 20.96 -3.31 3.77
CA ALA A 149 20.87 -2.37 4.88
C ALA A 149 19.51 -2.46 5.59
N TYR A 150 18.43 -2.58 4.81
CA TYR A 150 17.09 -2.73 5.35
C TYR A 150 16.82 -4.10 5.99
N ILE A 151 17.25 -5.20 5.35
CA ILE A 151 17.16 -6.53 5.96
C ILE A 151 17.84 -6.51 7.33
N ARG A 152 19.04 -5.92 7.42
CA ARG A 152 19.75 -5.76 8.70
C ARG A 152 18.96 -4.95 9.72
N VAL A 153 18.25 -3.90 9.31
CA VAL A 153 17.36 -3.13 10.21
C VAL A 153 16.16 -3.99 10.68
N LEU A 154 15.49 -4.68 9.76
CA LEU A 154 14.35 -5.55 10.06
C LEU A 154 14.71 -6.64 11.06
N TYR A 155 15.79 -7.40 10.82
CA TYR A 155 16.19 -8.51 11.68
C TYR A 155 16.73 -8.02 13.04
N ARG A 156 17.35 -6.83 13.10
CA ARG A 156 17.71 -6.20 14.39
C ARG A 156 16.48 -5.83 15.21
N ARG A 157 15.43 -5.31 14.56
CA ARG A 157 14.18 -4.95 15.24
C ARG A 157 13.43 -6.17 15.77
N ASN A 158 13.48 -7.29 15.05
CA ASN A 158 12.67 -8.46 15.38
C ASN A 158 13.10 -9.22 16.65
N ARG A 159 14.24 -8.93 17.28
CA ARG A 159 14.70 -9.55 18.56
C ARG A 159 14.60 -11.08 18.64
N VAL A 160 14.47 -11.78 17.50
CA VAL A 160 14.39 -13.24 17.45
C VAL A 160 15.82 -13.79 17.46
N GLY A 161 16.11 -14.67 18.41
CA GLY A 161 17.35 -15.46 18.44
C GLY A 161 18.62 -14.69 18.82
N SER A 162 19.74 -15.41 18.75
CA SER A 162 21.09 -14.86 18.99
C SER A 162 21.55 -13.95 17.85
N GLU A 163 22.60 -13.16 18.06
CA GLU A 163 23.26 -12.38 16.99
C GLU A 163 23.69 -13.27 15.83
N ALA A 164 24.29 -14.43 16.13
CA ALA A 164 24.70 -15.39 15.12
C ALA A 164 23.52 -15.87 14.26
N ARG A 165 22.40 -16.24 14.88
CA ARG A 165 21.20 -16.65 14.14
C ARG A 165 20.64 -15.51 13.28
N ARG A 166 20.72 -14.27 13.75
CA ARG A 166 20.30 -13.10 12.96
C ARG A 166 21.20 -12.88 11.75
N GLU A 167 22.51 -13.03 11.88
CA GLU A 167 23.42 -12.93 10.74
C GLU A 167 23.16 -14.07 9.73
N ASP A 168 22.93 -15.29 10.19
CA ASP A 168 22.57 -16.41 9.30
C ASP A 168 21.30 -16.10 8.49
N LEU A 169 20.26 -15.57 9.14
CA LEU A 169 19.01 -15.17 8.49
C LEU A 169 19.22 -14.02 7.49
N ILE A 170 20.08 -13.06 7.82
CA ILE A 170 20.45 -11.97 6.90
C ILE A 170 21.16 -12.56 5.67
N GLN A 171 22.11 -13.48 5.85
CA GLN A 171 22.82 -14.10 4.73
C GLN A 171 21.91 -14.98 3.87
N GLU A 172 20.99 -15.71 4.48
CA GLU A 172 19.96 -16.51 3.78
C GLU A 172 19.05 -15.62 2.92
N ALA A 173 18.51 -14.55 3.52
CA ALA A 173 17.72 -13.55 2.81
C ALA A 173 18.50 -12.90 1.65
N MET A 174 19.78 -12.56 1.87
CA MET A 174 20.63 -11.99 0.82
C MET A 174 20.96 -12.97 -0.30
N ALA A 175 21.10 -14.27 0.00
CA ALA A 175 21.28 -15.29 -1.02
C ALA A 175 20.05 -15.43 -1.93
N GLN A 176 18.85 -15.41 -1.35
CA GLN A 176 17.58 -15.40 -2.11
C GLN A 176 17.49 -14.18 -3.02
N TYR A 177 17.83 -13.00 -2.51
CA TYR A 177 17.91 -11.75 -3.28
C TYR A 177 18.82 -11.85 -4.50
N ARG A 178 20.04 -12.38 -4.31
CA ARG A 178 21.02 -12.53 -5.40
C ARG A 178 20.53 -13.52 -6.47
N ALA A 179 19.81 -14.55 -6.07
CA ALA A 179 19.22 -15.51 -7.02
C ALA A 179 18.09 -14.89 -7.88
N MET A 180 17.49 -13.79 -7.43
CA MET A 180 16.42 -13.07 -8.14
C MET A 180 16.93 -11.99 -9.10
N ILE A 181 18.25 -11.74 -9.18
CA ILE A 181 18.80 -10.75 -10.12
C ILE A 181 18.39 -11.10 -11.55
N GLY A 182 17.92 -10.10 -12.30
CA GLY A 182 17.45 -10.25 -13.67
C GLY A 182 16.05 -10.86 -13.79
N GLN A 183 15.40 -11.22 -12.67
CA GLN A 183 14.00 -11.63 -12.68
C GLN A 183 13.08 -10.40 -12.67
N PRO A 184 11.87 -10.50 -13.26
CA PRO A 184 10.86 -9.46 -13.13
C PRO A 184 10.52 -9.17 -11.68
N VAL A 185 10.39 -7.89 -11.35
CA VAL A 185 9.86 -7.40 -10.07
C VAL A 185 8.48 -6.79 -10.29
N PRO A 186 7.67 -6.59 -9.22
CA PRO A 186 6.41 -5.89 -9.35
C PRO A 186 6.57 -4.51 -10.01
N PHE A 187 5.55 -4.06 -10.72
CA PHE A 187 5.55 -2.80 -11.48
C PHE A 187 5.56 -1.57 -10.56
N PHE A 188 4.92 -1.67 -9.40
CA PHE A 188 4.79 -0.57 -8.45
C PHE A 188 4.76 -1.08 -7.00
N GLY A 189 5.03 -0.18 -6.06
CA GLY A 189 4.91 -0.37 -4.62
C GLY A 189 3.47 -0.27 -4.12
N THR A 190 3.26 0.28 -2.93
CA THR A 190 1.94 0.42 -2.31
C THR A 190 1.28 1.68 -2.85
N PRO A 191 0.19 1.57 -3.63
CA PRO A 191 -0.46 2.74 -4.17
C PRO A 191 -1.15 3.55 -3.07
N PHE A 192 -1.30 4.84 -3.30
CA PHE A 192 -2.20 5.68 -2.52
C PHE A 192 -2.99 6.59 -3.46
N ALA A 193 -4.00 7.25 -2.92
CA ALA A 193 -4.80 8.20 -3.69
C ALA A 193 -4.79 9.56 -3.00
N ASP A 194 -4.92 10.61 -3.80
CA ASP A 194 -4.99 11.99 -3.32
C ASP A 194 -6.43 12.50 -3.20
N ALA A 195 -6.57 13.74 -2.70
CA ALA A 195 -7.88 14.37 -2.52
C ALA A 195 -8.64 14.62 -3.83
N ASP A 196 -7.93 14.75 -4.96
CA ASP A 196 -8.50 14.92 -6.29
C ASP A 196 -8.89 13.56 -6.93
N GLY A 197 -8.59 12.46 -6.25
CA GLY A 197 -8.88 11.09 -6.66
C GLY A 197 -7.86 10.51 -7.63
N ASN A 198 -6.72 11.16 -7.85
CA ASN A 198 -5.64 10.56 -8.62
C ASN A 198 -5.01 9.41 -7.82
N VAL A 199 -4.56 8.39 -8.53
CA VAL A 199 -3.88 7.23 -7.97
C VAL A 199 -2.39 7.38 -8.25
N TRP A 200 -1.62 7.36 -7.16
CA TRP A 200 -0.17 7.49 -7.15
C TRP A 200 0.45 6.09 -7.01
N LEU A 201 1.16 5.68 -8.04
CA LEU A 201 1.84 4.39 -8.13
C LEU A 201 3.35 4.58 -7.97
N PRO A 202 3.90 4.38 -6.77
CA PRO A 202 5.35 4.41 -6.53
C PRO A 202 6.04 3.33 -7.36
N SER A 203 7.21 3.64 -7.93
CA SER A 203 8.05 2.60 -8.55
C SER A 203 8.42 1.55 -7.51
N TYR A 204 8.33 0.27 -7.88
CA TYR A 204 8.66 -0.80 -6.94
C TYR A 204 10.14 -0.75 -6.57
N ARG A 205 10.43 -0.76 -5.27
CA ARG A 205 11.77 -0.97 -4.73
C ARG A 205 11.71 -2.07 -3.66
N PRO A 206 12.54 -3.12 -3.76
CA PRO A 206 12.70 -4.06 -2.68
C PRO A 206 13.19 -3.32 -1.43
N ALA A 207 12.63 -3.65 -0.27
CA ALA A 207 13.26 -3.36 1.02
C ALA A 207 13.50 -1.86 1.36
N TYR A 208 12.71 -0.91 0.88
CA TYR A 208 12.75 0.46 1.43
C TYR A 208 11.34 1.08 1.44
N PRO A 209 10.98 1.95 2.40
CA PRO A 209 9.90 2.91 2.15
C PRO A 209 10.22 3.64 0.83
N GLU A 210 9.21 4.01 0.05
CA GLU A 210 9.35 4.48 -1.34
C GLU A 210 9.98 5.89 -1.47
N GLU A 211 10.86 6.25 -0.54
CA GLU A 211 11.59 7.50 -0.52
C GLU A 211 12.38 7.71 -1.81
N GLY A 212 12.18 8.87 -2.44
CA GLY A 212 12.87 9.22 -3.68
C GLY A 212 12.52 8.33 -4.88
N SER A 213 11.50 7.47 -4.78
CA SER A 213 11.03 6.68 -5.93
C SER A 213 10.12 7.53 -6.79
N PRO A 214 10.24 7.46 -8.14
CA PRO A 214 9.29 8.16 -8.97
C PRO A 214 7.90 7.52 -8.87
N TYR A 215 6.87 8.36 -8.94
CA TYR A 215 5.47 7.97 -8.89
C TYR A 215 4.84 8.14 -10.27
N ILE A 216 4.16 7.11 -10.77
CA ILE A 216 3.24 7.26 -11.90
C ILE A 216 1.91 7.77 -11.34
N VAL A 217 1.34 8.80 -11.95
CA VAL A 217 0.07 9.39 -11.51
C VAL A 217 -0.99 9.15 -12.57
N ILE A 218 -2.09 8.51 -12.17
CA ILE A 218 -3.25 8.22 -13.02
C ILE A 218 -4.47 8.95 -12.48
N SER A 219 -5.18 9.69 -13.33
CA SER A 219 -6.39 10.41 -12.96
C SER A 219 -7.56 9.45 -12.64
N PRO A 220 -8.61 9.91 -11.94
CA PRO A 220 -9.83 9.12 -11.73
C PRO A 220 -10.50 8.64 -13.02
N ASP A 221 -10.33 9.39 -14.11
CA ASP A 221 -10.86 9.07 -15.44
C ASP A 221 -9.95 8.13 -16.22
N GLY A 222 -8.80 7.76 -15.63
CA GLY A 222 -7.85 6.80 -16.18
C GLY A 222 -6.80 7.39 -17.12
N GLU A 223 -6.64 8.70 -17.12
CA GLU A 223 -5.61 9.38 -17.90
C GLU A 223 -4.26 9.32 -17.18
N TRP A 224 -3.19 9.07 -17.93
CA TRP A 224 -1.83 9.19 -17.39
C TRP A 224 -1.45 10.67 -17.29
N LEU A 225 -1.29 11.17 -16.06
CA LEU A 225 -0.97 12.58 -15.79
C LEU A 225 0.53 12.85 -15.83
N GLY A 226 1.34 11.82 -15.63
CA GLY A 226 2.80 11.93 -15.69
C GLY A 226 3.53 11.04 -14.71
N GLN A 227 4.82 11.32 -14.60
CA GLN A 227 5.69 10.79 -13.57
C GLN A 227 6.16 11.93 -12.66
N VAL A 228 6.10 11.73 -11.36
CA VAL A 228 6.54 12.69 -10.35
C VAL A 228 7.78 12.14 -9.67
N GLU A 229 8.87 12.92 -9.70
CA GLU A 229 10.07 12.65 -8.92
C GLU A 229 9.98 13.38 -7.58
N THR A 230 10.46 12.73 -6.53
CA THR A 230 10.55 13.32 -5.20
C THR A 230 12.00 13.56 -4.81
N PRO A 231 12.28 14.53 -3.92
CA PRO A 231 13.61 14.66 -3.34
C PRO A 231 14.06 13.33 -2.71
N PRO A 232 15.36 13.01 -2.74
CA PRO A 232 15.88 11.86 -2.02
C PRO A 232 15.41 11.89 -0.56
N ARG A 233 15.02 10.73 -0.02
CA ARG A 233 14.65 10.60 1.41
C ARG A 233 13.39 11.39 1.80
N PHE A 234 12.56 11.73 0.82
CA PHE A 234 11.23 12.30 1.03
C PHE A 234 10.16 11.22 0.86
N ARG A 235 9.32 11.06 1.89
CA ARG A 235 8.15 10.17 1.88
C ARG A 235 6.88 10.99 1.85
N ILE A 236 6.09 10.84 0.79
CA ILE A 236 4.79 11.49 0.67
C ILE A 236 3.86 10.94 1.77
N LEU A 237 3.16 11.86 2.44
CA LEU A 237 2.08 11.55 3.38
C LEU A 237 0.72 11.89 2.79
N ASP A 238 0.63 13.00 2.06
CA ASP A 238 -0.61 13.48 1.47
C ASP A 238 -0.33 14.38 0.25
N VAL A 239 -1.31 14.49 -0.63
CA VAL A 239 -1.28 15.35 -1.82
C VAL A 239 -2.60 16.11 -1.91
N THR A 240 -2.52 17.42 -2.05
CA THR A 240 -3.70 18.28 -2.19
C THR A 240 -3.44 19.32 -3.27
N GLY A 241 -4.16 19.23 -4.39
CA GLY A 241 -3.90 20.06 -5.56
C GLY A 241 -2.46 19.91 -6.03
N ASN A 242 -1.69 20.99 -6.00
CA ASN A 242 -0.28 20.99 -6.40
C ASN A 242 0.70 20.84 -5.23
N LEU A 243 0.22 20.57 -4.02
CA LEU A 243 1.07 20.50 -2.82
C LEU A 243 1.30 19.05 -2.40
N LEU A 244 2.57 18.69 -2.18
CA LEU A 244 2.99 17.43 -1.57
C LEU A 244 3.38 17.67 -0.13
N LEU A 245 2.65 17.09 0.80
CA LEU A 245 3.03 16.99 2.20
C LEU A 245 3.80 15.70 2.41
N GLY A 246 4.93 15.75 3.10
CA GLY A 246 5.67 14.55 3.42
C GLY A 246 6.66 14.70 4.56
N VAL A 247 7.38 13.62 4.81
CA VAL A 247 8.50 13.56 5.75
C VAL A 247 9.79 13.55 4.96
N LEU A 248 10.65 14.54 5.20
CA LEU A 248 12.00 14.61 4.67
C LEU A 248 12.97 14.17 5.77
N ARG A 249 13.89 13.27 5.42
CA ARG A 249 14.97 12.84 6.29
C ARG A 249 16.31 13.40 5.83
N ASP A 250 17.02 14.08 6.73
CA ASP A 250 18.34 14.65 6.44
C ASP A 250 19.49 13.63 6.60
N ASP A 251 20.72 14.05 6.32
CA ASP A 251 21.93 13.22 6.40
C ASP A 251 22.21 12.61 7.79
N LEU A 252 21.56 13.11 8.84
CA LEU A 252 21.65 12.61 10.21
C LEU A 252 20.45 11.74 10.62
N ASP A 253 19.65 11.31 9.64
CA ASP A 253 18.42 10.55 9.81
C ASP A 253 17.29 11.30 10.57
N VAL A 254 17.39 12.63 10.71
CA VAL A 254 16.38 13.43 11.40
C VAL A 254 15.19 13.67 10.48
N GLU A 255 13.99 13.29 10.96
CA GLU A 255 12.73 13.50 10.24
C GLU A 255 12.20 14.93 10.45
N SER A 256 11.83 15.58 9.35
CA SER A 256 11.18 16.89 9.33
C SER A 256 9.95 16.84 8.42
N VAL A 257 8.92 17.63 8.74
CA VAL A 257 7.77 17.79 7.86
C VAL A 257 8.12 18.83 6.81
N ALA A 258 7.93 18.50 5.54
CA ALA A 258 8.16 19.40 4.42
C ALA A 258 6.94 19.44 3.49
N VAL A 259 6.75 20.58 2.84
CA VAL A 259 5.75 20.80 1.81
C VAL A 259 6.46 21.24 0.54
N TYR A 260 6.19 20.56 -0.58
CA TYR A 260 6.73 20.88 -1.90
C TYR A 260 5.60 21.22 -2.88
N ASP A 261 5.86 22.15 -3.79
CA ASP A 261 5.01 22.41 -4.95
C ASP A 261 5.34 21.45 -6.10
N LEU A 262 4.31 20.87 -6.71
CA LEU A 262 4.42 20.18 -8.00
C LEU A 262 4.70 21.18 -9.09
N THR A 263 5.80 20.97 -9.79
CA THR A 263 6.17 21.75 -10.96
C THR A 263 6.34 20.83 -12.16
N SER A 264 5.89 21.28 -13.34
CA SER A 264 6.13 20.55 -14.57
C SER A 264 7.56 20.78 -15.04
N ALA A 265 8.34 19.72 -15.21
CA ALA A 265 9.70 19.82 -15.75
C ALA A 265 9.74 20.26 -17.22
N GLN A 266 8.64 20.13 -17.96
CA GLN A 266 8.52 20.67 -19.31
C GLN A 266 8.02 22.12 -19.28
N PRO A 267 8.70 23.08 -19.95
CA PRO A 267 8.08 24.36 -20.24
C PRO A 267 6.85 24.08 -21.09
N ARG A 268 5.67 24.50 -20.63
CA ARG A 268 4.46 24.54 -21.46
C ARG A 268 4.79 25.42 -22.66
N LEU A 269 5.09 24.83 -23.81
CA LEU A 269 5.13 25.56 -25.07
C LEU A 269 3.73 26.16 -25.25
N ARG A 270 3.64 27.48 -25.08
CA ARG A 270 2.43 28.26 -25.31
C ARG A 270 2.24 28.48 -26.81
#